data_AF-A0A7V3TVU8-F1
#
_entry.id   AF-A0A7V3TVU8-F1
#
_cell.length_a   1.000
_cell.length_b   1.000
_cell.length_c   1.000
_cell.angle_alpha   90.00
_cell.angle_beta   90.00
_cell.angle_gamma   90.00
#
_symmetry.space_group_name_H-M   'P 1'
#
loop_
_entity.id
_entity.type
_entity.pdbx_description
1 polymer ?
#
loop_
_entity_poly.entity_id
_entity_poly.type
_entity_poly.pdbx_seq_one_letter_code
_entity_poly.pdbx_strand_id
1 'polypeptide(L)'
;MIRLLPPPKSDEDLFRESTMTFGEHLEELRQCLFRALWGLAVGVVIGLIFGNWVVMLIQRPLEKALTEHYIRLSQREVAQQIKALRAAGVETPFTEEAASQFVVSKQVLAEEYLVSPRELVVQFASALQAMRKRWEEDQNAVVSLQKFLKSREPLPHDTNRLAQLLRGFDVLESRWPAVLGEMAINTSSGQPTGLLSTKEIAKLKEMVVSGGAISDEAREKLVDALGRVSSQIEKGIATFHREHGNLTGLASVALLEPGRVDDSELMHVFLWRPAKEDPRVRARSLSAHEAFAIYMKASFLFGAIISSPWVFYQIWSFVAAGLYRHERRFVYIFLPFSLALFLAGAALAFVYVFEPVLTFLFQFNDWLGIQLEPRISEWLSFVLILPLGFGIGFQLPLVMLFLERIGIFTLQDYWSQWRIAVVVIFIIAAILTPPDPSSQLLMAIPLCLLYFGGMALCKFFPRNISAPSR
;
A
#
# COMPACT_ATOMS: atom_id res chain seq x y z
N MET A 1 -1.76 39.39 -77.41
CA MET A 1 -2.25 39.16 -76.03
C MET A 1 -1.03 39.12 -75.11
N ILE A 2 -0.67 40.26 -74.51
CA ILE A 2 0.45 40.33 -73.56
C ILE A 2 -0.10 39.87 -72.22
N ARG A 3 0.37 38.71 -71.75
CA ARG A 3 0.01 38.13 -70.46
C ARG A 3 0.73 38.95 -69.38
N LEU A 4 0.03 39.94 -68.82
CA LEU A 4 0.49 40.71 -67.66
C LEU A 4 0.82 39.72 -66.54
N LEU A 5 2.11 39.62 -66.20
CA LEU A 5 2.53 38.96 -64.97
C LEU A 5 1.94 39.75 -63.80
N PRO A 6 1.40 39.07 -62.77
CA PRO A 6 0.92 39.76 -61.58
C PRO A 6 2.08 40.56 -60.96
N PRO A 7 1.81 41.74 -60.39
CA PRO A 7 2.84 42.56 -59.77
C PRO A 7 3.55 41.76 -58.66
N PRO A 8 4.87 41.97 -58.45
CA PRO A 8 5.58 41.34 -57.36
C PRO A 8 4.88 41.70 -56.04
N LYS A 9 4.59 40.68 -55.21
CA LYS A 9 4.03 40.90 -53.87
C LYS A 9 4.97 41.85 -53.11
N SER A 10 4.43 42.93 -52.56
CA SER A 10 5.22 43.85 -51.73
C SER A 10 5.71 43.12 -50.47
N ASP A 11 6.83 43.55 -49.90
CA ASP A 11 7.34 42.98 -48.65
C ASP A 11 6.28 43.02 -47.53
N GLU A 12 5.40 44.03 -47.52
CA GLU A 12 4.26 44.13 -46.59
C GLU A 12 3.21 43.00 -46.76
N ASP A 13 2.99 42.50 -47.98
CA ASP A 13 2.08 41.37 -48.23
C ASP A 13 2.69 40.01 -47.85
N LEU A 14 4.02 39.91 -47.78
CA LEU A 14 4.74 38.72 -47.28
C LEU A 14 4.64 38.59 -45.75
N PHE A 15 4.61 39.71 -45.02
CA PHE A 15 4.48 39.70 -43.55
C PHE A 15 3.03 39.65 -43.04
N ARG A 16 2.05 39.95 -43.90
CA ARG A 16 0.61 39.87 -43.56
C ARG A 16 0.08 38.46 -43.33
N GLU A 17 0.73 37.43 -43.86
CA GLU A 17 0.19 36.06 -43.83
C GLU A 17 0.52 35.25 -42.57
N SER A 18 1.47 35.66 -41.71
CA SER A 18 2.14 34.68 -40.84
C SER A 18 2.28 34.93 -39.34
N THR A 19 1.92 36.07 -38.77
CA THR A 19 1.99 36.21 -37.30
C THR A 19 0.78 36.97 -36.78
N MET A 20 0.05 36.35 -35.86
CA MET A 20 -1.00 37.04 -35.09
C MET A 20 -0.41 38.29 -34.45
N THR A 21 -1.20 39.35 -34.34
CA THR A 21 -0.78 40.54 -33.60
C THR A 21 -0.52 40.17 -32.13
N PHE A 22 0.34 40.91 -31.44
CA PHE A 22 0.63 40.64 -30.01
C PHE A 22 -0.66 40.59 -29.16
N GLY A 23 -1.64 41.44 -29.47
CA GLY A 23 -2.97 41.42 -28.82
C GLY A 23 -3.76 40.13 -29.10
N GLU A 24 -3.75 39.64 -30.35
CA GLU A 24 -4.38 38.36 -30.71
C GLU A 24 -3.68 37.17 -30.04
N HIS A 25 -2.35 37.21 -29.89
CA HIS A 25 -1.61 36.16 -29.19
C HIS A 25 -1.93 36.13 -27.68
N LEU A 26 -2.09 37.31 -27.04
CA LEU A 26 -2.56 37.40 -25.66
C LEU A 26 -4.00 36.90 -25.49
N GLU A 27 -4.86 37.16 -26.47
CA GLU A 27 -6.23 36.66 -26.47
C GLU A 27 -6.26 35.13 -26.59
N GLU A 28 -5.42 34.56 -27.47
CA GLU A 28 -5.26 33.11 -27.60
C GLU A 28 -4.71 32.49 -26.30
N LEU A 29 -3.70 33.11 -25.68
CA LEU A 29 -3.15 32.70 -24.38
C LEU A 29 -4.27 32.59 -23.34
N ARG A 30 -5.09 33.64 -23.23
CA ARG A 30 -6.20 33.70 -22.28
C ARG A 30 -7.19 32.58 -22.53
N GLN A 31 -7.59 32.36 -23.78
CA GLN A 31 -8.55 31.31 -24.13
C GLN A 31 -7.99 29.91 -23.86
N CYS A 32 -6.74 29.66 -24.24
CA CYS A 32 -6.05 28.40 -23.95
C CYS A 32 -5.96 28.16 -22.44
N LEU A 33 -5.62 29.19 -21.66
CA LEU A 33 -5.56 29.10 -20.20
C LEU A 33 -6.93 28.73 -19.60
N PHE A 34 -8.01 29.41 -20.01
CA PHE A 34 -9.35 29.09 -19.52
C PHE A 34 -9.81 27.68 -19.91
N ARG A 35 -9.56 27.25 -21.15
CA ARG A 35 -9.89 25.88 -21.60
C ARG A 35 -9.08 24.84 -20.83
N ALA A 36 -7.78 25.07 -20.62
CA ALA A 36 -6.92 24.18 -19.84
C ALA A 36 -7.39 24.09 -18.39
N LEU A 37 -7.75 25.21 -17.78
CA LEU A 37 -8.25 25.28 -16.41
C LEU A 37 -9.60 24.57 -16.25
N TRP A 38 -10.50 24.68 -17.23
CA TRP A 38 -11.73 23.89 -17.27
C TRP A 38 -11.47 22.39 -17.35
N GLY A 39 -10.56 21.96 -18.24
CA GLY A 39 -10.20 20.54 -18.33
C GLY A 39 -9.56 20.02 -17.05
N LEU A 40 -8.72 20.82 -16.40
CA LEU A 40 -8.16 20.51 -15.08
C LEU A 40 -9.26 20.39 -14.03
N ALA A 41 -10.23 21.31 -13.99
CA ALA A 41 -11.35 21.26 -13.06
C ALA A 41 -12.19 19.97 -13.25
N VAL A 42 -12.49 19.58 -14.48
CA VAL A 42 -13.13 18.28 -14.77
C VAL A 42 -12.28 17.11 -14.28
N GLY A 43 -10.97 17.14 -14.55
CA GLY A 43 -10.02 16.16 -14.05
C GLY A 43 -10.05 16.05 -12.52
N VAL A 44 -10.08 17.18 -11.80
CA VAL A 44 -10.17 17.21 -10.34
C VAL A 44 -11.47 16.59 -9.84
N VAL A 45 -12.61 16.88 -10.49
CA VAL A 45 -13.90 16.24 -10.13
C VAL A 45 -13.80 14.73 -10.26
N ILE A 46 -13.19 14.22 -11.33
CA ILE A 46 -12.90 12.78 -11.49
C ILE A 46 -11.96 12.31 -10.37
N GLY A 47 -10.92 13.07 -10.06
CA GLY A 47 -9.98 12.78 -8.98
C GLY A 47 -10.64 12.65 -7.62
N LEU A 48 -11.63 13.49 -7.31
CA LEU A 48 -12.40 13.39 -6.06
C LEU A 48 -13.14 12.05 -6.00
N ILE A 49 -13.75 11.59 -7.10
CA ILE A 49 -14.44 10.29 -7.14
C ILE A 49 -13.49 9.14 -6.80
N PHE A 50 -12.23 9.20 -7.28
CA PHE A 50 -11.23 8.14 -7.08
C PHE A 50 -10.23 8.39 -5.95
N GLY A 51 -10.40 9.46 -5.16
CA GLY A 51 -9.37 9.94 -4.22
C GLY A 51 -8.91 8.87 -3.22
N ASN A 52 -9.82 8.03 -2.70
CA ASN A 52 -9.47 6.97 -1.76
C ASN A 52 -8.52 5.92 -2.37
N TRP A 53 -8.80 5.51 -3.62
CA TRP A 53 -7.94 4.58 -4.34
C TRP A 53 -6.55 5.17 -4.60
N VAL A 54 -6.49 6.45 -4.93
CA VAL A 54 -5.23 7.16 -5.17
C VAL A 54 -4.42 7.28 -3.88
N VAL A 55 -5.04 7.60 -2.74
CA VAL A 55 -4.35 7.65 -1.44
C VAL A 55 -3.74 6.28 -1.09
N MET A 56 -4.49 5.20 -1.27
CA MET A 56 -3.97 3.84 -1.06
C MET A 56 -2.80 3.53 -1.99
N LEU A 57 -2.86 3.94 -3.27
CA LEU A 57 -1.77 3.75 -4.21
C LEU A 57 -0.51 4.50 -3.75
N ILE A 58 -0.67 5.77 -3.37
CA ILE A 58 0.39 6.67 -2.93
C ILE A 58 1.08 6.21 -1.64
N GLN A 59 0.37 5.51 -0.74
CA GLN A 59 0.96 5.03 0.52
C GLN A 59 1.87 3.81 0.34
N ARG A 60 1.65 3.00 -0.72
CA ARG A 60 2.38 1.73 -0.92
C ARG A 60 3.91 1.84 -0.92
N PRO A 61 4.54 2.81 -1.62
CA PRO A 61 6.00 2.89 -1.63
C PRO A 61 6.57 3.12 -0.23
N LEU A 62 5.89 3.93 0.58
CA LEU A 62 6.27 4.19 1.96
C LEU A 62 6.11 2.95 2.84
N GLU A 63 4.95 2.29 2.80
CA GLU A 63 4.71 1.06 3.59
C GLU A 63 5.70 -0.05 3.24
N LYS A 64 6.01 -0.22 1.95
CA LYS A 64 7.02 -1.19 1.49
C LYS A 64 8.40 -0.85 2.05
N ALA A 65 8.84 0.39 1.91
CA ALA A 65 10.14 0.83 2.40
C ALA A 65 10.29 0.70 3.92
N LEU A 66 9.23 1.03 4.68
CA LEU A 66 9.20 0.86 6.13
C LEU A 66 9.25 -0.61 6.53
N THR A 67 8.43 -1.45 5.88
CA THR A 67 8.41 -2.89 6.14
C THR A 67 9.79 -3.49 5.94
N GLU A 68 10.45 -3.18 4.83
CA GLU A 68 11.79 -3.69 4.53
C GLU A 68 12.84 -3.16 5.50
N HIS A 69 12.74 -1.89 5.89
CA HIS A 69 13.63 -1.29 6.88
C HIS A 69 13.49 -1.94 8.26
N TYR A 70 12.27 -2.06 8.81
CA TYR A 70 12.06 -2.68 10.12
C TYR A 70 12.38 -4.17 10.14
N ILE A 71 12.16 -4.90 9.03
CA ILE A 71 12.61 -6.29 8.90
C ILE A 71 14.14 -6.37 8.98
N ARG A 72 14.86 -5.50 8.27
CA ARG A 72 16.33 -5.45 8.35
C ARG A 72 16.84 -5.07 9.73
N LEU A 73 16.17 -4.13 10.40
CA LEU A 73 16.49 -3.71 11.76
C LEU A 73 16.28 -4.87 12.73
N SER A 74 15.08 -5.48 12.71
CA SER A 74 14.73 -6.62 13.57
C SER A 74 15.65 -7.81 13.35
N GLN A 75 16.06 -8.08 12.10
CA GLN A 75 17.04 -9.13 11.79
C GLN A 75 18.37 -8.89 12.52
N ARG A 76 18.87 -7.65 12.53
CA ARG A 76 20.13 -7.28 13.21
C ARG A 76 19.99 -7.35 14.73
N GLU A 77 18.91 -6.80 15.27
CA GLU A 77 18.63 -6.76 16.70
C GLU A 77 18.52 -8.17 17.29
N VAL A 78 17.71 -9.04 16.67
CA VAL A 78 17.55 -10.44 17.09
C VAL A 78 18.86 -11.20 17.07
N ALA A 79 19.65 -11.05 16.00
CA ALA A 79 20.95 -11.71 15.89
C ALA A 79 21.89 -11.26 17.03
N GLN A 80 21.95 -9.95 17.29
CA GLN A 80 22.78 -9.39 18.35
C GLN A 80 22.31 -9.82 19.75
N GLN A 81 21.00 -9.86 20.00
CA GLN A 81 20.45 -10.28 21.28
C GLN A 81 20.71 -11.77 21.55
N ILE A 82 20.46 -12.66 20.59
CA ILE A 82 20.75 -14.09 20.75
C ILE A 82 22.25 -14.30 21.00
N LYS A 83 23.11 -13.57 20.29
CA LYS A 83 24.55 -13.59 20.50
C LYS A 83 24.92 -13.16 21.93
N ALA A 84 24.32 -12.08 22.41
CA ALA A 84 24.55 -11.57 23.76
C ALA A 84 24.08 -12.54 24.84
N LEU A 85 22.87 -13.11 24.69
CA LEU A 85 22.31 -14.11 25.60
C LEU A 85 23.20 -15.36 25.68
N ARG A 86 23.65 -15.87 24.52
CA ARG A 86 24.59 -17.00 24.47
C ARG A 86 25.94 -16.68 25.10
N ALA A 87 26.45 -15.47 24.88
CA ALA A 87 27.69 -15.01 25.52
C ALA A 87 27.55 -14.89 27.05
N ALA A 88 26.34 -14.62 27.55
CA ALA A 88 25.99 -14.64 28.97
C ALA A 88 25.74 -16.05 29.52
N GLY A 89 25.86 -17.11 28.71
CA GLY A 89 25.63 -18.49 29.11
C GLY A 89 24.16 -18.91 29.17
N VAL A 90 23.24 -18.08 28.66
CA VAL A 90 21.81 -18.41 28.57
C VAL A 90 21.57 -19.33 27.36
N GLU A 91 20.97 -20.49 27.60
CA GLU A 91 20.58 -21.40 26.51
C GLU A 91 19.42 -20.79 25.70
N THR A 92 19.63 -20.63 24.38
CA THR A 92 18.59 -20.16 23.46
C THR A 92 18.08 -21.30 22.58
N PRO A 93 16.76 -21.38 22.33
CA PRO A 93 16.17 -22.48 21.55
C PRO A 93 16.52 -22.43 20.04
N PHE A 94 17.11 -21.33 19.56
CA PHE A 94 17.50 -21.13 18.16
C PHE A 94 18.87 -20.43 18.05
N THR A 95 19.55 -20.61 16.90
CA THR A 95 20.81 -19.93 16.57
C THR A 95 20.58 -18.52 16.04
N GLU A 96 21.64 -17.69 16.06
CA GLU A 96 21.64 -16.33 15.52
C GLU A 96 21.20 -16.33 14.05
N GLU A 97 21.73 -17.25 13.24
CA GLU A 97 21.40 -17.37 11.82
C GLU A 97 19.97 -17.87 11.61
N ALA A 98 19.54 -18.87 12.37
CA ALA A 98 18.20 -19.44 12.25
C ALA A 98 17.12 -18.41 12.57
N ALA A 99 17.32 -17.62 13.64
CA ALA A 99 16.40 -16.55 14.01
C ALA A 99 16.40 -15.41 12.99
N SER A 100 17.58 -15.01 12.50
CA SER A 100 17.72 -14.00 11.44
C SER A 100 17.00 -14.42 10.15
N GLN A 101 17.16 -15.67 9.74
CA GLN A 101 16.48 -16.22 8.57
C GLN A 101 14.96 -16.32 8.79
N PHE A 102 14.52 -16.61 10.02
CA PHE A 102 13.11 -16.65 10.35
C PHE A 102 12.44 -15.27 10.18
N VAL A 103 13.07 -14.20 10.66
CA VAL A 103 12.61 -12.80 10.47
C VAL A 103 12.35 -12.50 8.99
N VAL A 104 13.35 -12.77 8.15
CA VAL A 104 13.29 -12.45 6.71
C VAL A 104 12.28 -13.34 5.98
N SER A 105 12.32 -14.65 6.23
CA SER A 105 11.48 -15.62 5.52
C SER A 105 10.00 -15.51 5.87
N LYS A 106 9.68 -15.17 7.12
CA LYS A 106 8.30 -15.01 7.59
C LYS A 106 7.81 -13.57 7.55
N GLN A 107 8.68 -12.61 7.21
CA GLN A 107 8.39 -11.17 7.27
C GLN A 107 7.78 -10.78 8.61
N VAL A 108 8.42 -11.20 9.70
CA VAL A 108 8.01 -10.90 11.07
C VAL A 108 8.96 -9.90 11.69
N LEU A 109 8.45 -9.12 12.64
CA LEU A 109 9.24 -8.28 13.51
C LEU A 109 9.27 -8.95 14.88
N ALA A 110 10.46 -9.00 15.47
CA ALA A 110 10.65 -9.45 16.83
C ALA A 110 10.57 -8.25 17.78
N GLU A 111 9.83 -8.42 18.86
CA GLU A 111 9.86 -7.55 20.01
C GLU A 111 10.30 -8.36 21.22
N GLU A 112 11.31 -7.87 21.93
CA GLU A 112 11.76 -8.46 23.18
C GLU A 112 10.93 -7.90 24.33
N TYR A 113 10.36 -8.80 25.11
CA TYR A 113 9.69 -8.48 26.36
C TYR A 113 10.42 -9.17 27.51
N LEU A 114 10.65 -8.41 28.58
CA LEU A 114 11.11 -8.95 29.85
C LEU A 114 9.88 -9.30 30.69
N VAL A 115 9.67 -10.59 30.92
CA VAL A 115 8.46 -11.08 31.61
C VAL A 115 8.86 -11.78 32.89
N SER A 116 8.15 -11.48 33.98
CA SER A 116 8.28 -12.22 35.23
C SER A 116 7.82 -13.68 35.02
N PRO A 117 8.67 -14.67 35.34
CA PRO A 117 8.28 -16.08 35.29
C PRO A 117 7.01 -16.37 36.09
N ARG A 118 6.88 -15.74 37.26
CA ARG A 118 5.73 -15.91 38.14
C ARG A 118 4.46 -15.40 37.49
N GLU A 119 4.49 -14.19 36.95
CA GLU A 119 3.32 -13.60 36.29
C GLU A 119 2.90 -14.42 35.06
N LEU A 120 3.86 -14.90 34.27
CA LEU A 120 3.60 -15.74 33.10
C LEU A 120 2.89 -17.04 33.50
N VAL A 121 3.35 -17.74 34.55
CA VAL A 121 2.72 -18.96 35.05
C VAL A 121 1.28 -18.70 35.51
N VAL A 122 1.04 -17.59 36.22
CA VAL A 122 -0.30 -17.21 36.71
C VAL A 122 -1.23 -16.91 35.53
N GLN A 123 -0.80 -16.07 34.58
CA GLN A 123 -1.60 -15.72 33.41
C GLN A 123 -1.90 -16.95 32.56
N PHE A 124 -0.89 -17.77 32.26
CA PHE A 124 -1.06 -18.99 31.48
C PHE A 124 -2.04 -19.96 32.12
N ALA A 125 -1.93 -20.16 33.44
CA ALA A 125 -2.84 -21.03 34.16
C ALA A 125 -4.27 -20.51 34.19
N SER A 126 -4.46 -19.20 34.38
CA SER A 126 -5.79 -18.59 34.33
C SER A 126 -6.43 -18.76 32.95
N ALA A 127 -5.64 -18.62 31.88
CA ALA A 127 -6.08 -18.85 30.50
C ALA A 127 -6.45 -20.31 30.26
N LEU A 128 -5.65 -21.26 30.76
CA LEU A 128 -5.96 -22.70 30.68
C LEU A 128 -7.25 -23.06 31.44
N GLN A 129 -7.46 -22.49 32.63
CA GLN A 129 -8.70 -22.68 33.40
C GLN A 129 -9.91 -22.11 32.66
N ALA A 130 -9.80 -20.90 32.11
CA ALA A 130 -10.86 -20.27 31.32
C ALA A 130 -11.19 -21.10 30.07
N MET A 131 -10.17 -21.62 29.38
CA MET A 131 -10.31 -22.49 28.22
C MET A 131 -11.02 -23.80 28.58
N ARG A 132 -10.61 -24.46 29.67
CA ARG A 132 -11.26 -25.67 30.18
C ARG A 132 -12.73 -25.42 30.51
N LYS A 133 -13.03 -24.38 31.28
CA LYS A 133 -14.40 -24.02 31.65
C LYS A 133 -15.27 -23.81 30.41
N ARG A 134 -14.72 -23.11 29.41
CA ARG A 134 -15.40 -22.90 28.12
C ARG A 134 -15.70 -24.21 27.40
N TRP A 135 -14.79 -25.17 27.40
CA TRP A 135 -15.03 -26.49 26.79
C TRP A 135 -16.10 -27.30 27.53
N GLU A 136 -16.12 -27.25 28.86
CA GLU A 136 -17.17 -27.90 29.67
C GLU A 136 -18.55 -27.25 29.42
N GLU A 137 -18.61 -25.92 29.29
CA GLU A 137 -19.83 -25.20 28.89
C GLU A 137 -20.31 -25.58 27.48
N ASP A 138 -19.39 -25.65 26.51
CA ASP A 138 -19.69 -26.07 25.14
C ASP A 138 -20.22 -27.52 25.11
N GLN A 139 -19.59 -28.43 25.86
CA GLN A 139 -20.03 -29.83 25.99
C GLN A 139 -21.44 -29.94 26.55
N ASN A 140 -21.73 -29.20 27.63
CA ASN A 140 -23.04 -29.18 28.25
C ASN A 140 -24.12 -28.64 27.30
N ALA A 141 -23.81 -27.60 26.51
CA ALA A 141 -24.73 -27.03 25.53
C ALA A 141 -25.04 -28.01 24.39
N VAL A 142 -24.01 -28.69 23.86
CA VAL A 142 -24.13 -29.70 22.80
C VAL A 142 -24.96 -30.90 23.26
N VAL A 143 -24.66 -31.46 24.44
CA VAL A 143 -25.40 -32.60 25.01
C VAL A 143 -26.86 -32.23 25.31
N SER A 144 -27.10 -31.03 25.84
CA SER A 144 -28.46 -30.54 26.12
C SER A 144 -29.30 -30.46 24.84
N LEU A 145 -28.74 -29.87 23.77
CA LEU A 145 -29.41 -29.78 22.48
C LEU A 145 -29.61 -31.17 21.86
N GLN A 146 -28.61 -32.04 21.93
CA GLN A 146 -28.71 -33.40 21.41
C GLN A 146 -29.82 -34.20 22.11
N LYS A 147 -29.95 -34.07 23.45
CA LYS A 147 -30.99 -34.72 24.24
C LYS A 147 -32.39 -34.23 23.85
N PHE A 148 -32.55 -32.92 23.67
CA PHE A 148 -33.81 -32.32 23.21
C PHE A 148 -34.21 -32.79 21.81
N LEU A 149 -33.26 -32.84 20.88
CA LEU A 149 -33.54 -33.31 19.52
C LEU A 149 -33.95 -34.79 19.51
N LYS A 150 -33.33 -35.62 20.37
CA LYS A 150 -33.67 -37.05 20.52
C LYS A 150 -35.03 -37.29 21.19
N SER A 151 -35.44 -36.46 22.16
CA SER A 151 -36.71 -36.66 22.89
C SER A 151 -37.96 -36.32 22.07
N ARG A 152 -37.81 -35.62 20.94
CA ARG A 152 -38.93 -35.15 20.08
C ARG A 152 -39.97 -34.30 20.81
N GLU A 153 -39.59 -33.69 21.93
CA GLU A 153 -40.45 -32.77 22.67
C GLU A 153 -40.74 -31.49 21.85
N PRO A 154 -41.91 -30.85 22.06
CA PRO A 154 -42.19 -29.54 21.48
C PRO A 154 -41.22 -28.48 22.03
N LEU A 155 -41.01 -27.42 21.25
CA LEU A 155 -40.13 -26.31 21.64
C LEU A 155 -40.55 -25.72 22.99
N PRO A 156 -39.61 -25.50 23.93
CA PRO A 156 -39.93 -24.92 25.23
C PRO A 156 -40.47 -23.50 25.07
N HIS A 157 -41.56 -23.18 25.78
CA HIS A 157 -42.06 -21.81 25.90
C HIS A 157 -41.30 -20.98 26.95
N ASP A 158 -40.50 -21.64 27.80
CA ASP A 158 -39.63 -20.99 28.78
C ASP A 158 -38.39 -20.39 28.08
N THR A 159 -38.23 -19.07 28.20
CA THR A 159 -37.13 -18.30 27.63
C THR A 159 -35.77 -18.80 28.07
N ASN A 160 -35.62 -19.30 29.31
CA ASN A 160 -34.35 -19.82 29.81
C ASN A 160 -33.98 -21.16 29.15
N ARG A 161 -34.96 -22.06 29.00
CA ARG A 161 -34.75 -23.35 28.30
C ARG A 161 -34.49 -23.13 26.81
N LEU A 162 -35.21 -22.20 26.18
CA LEU A 162 -34.97 -21.85 24.77
C LEU A 162 -33.56 -21.29 24.59
N ALA A 163 -33.12 -20.36 25.44
CA ALA A 163 -31.75 -19.82 25.41
C ALA A 163 -30.68 -20.90 25.62
N GLN A 164 -30.95 -21.89 26.48
CA GLN A 164 -30.05 -23.03 26.66
C GLN A 164 -29.94 -23.90 25.40
N LEU A 165 -31.02 -24.10 24.66
CA LEU A 165 -31.00 -24.83 23.38
C LEU A 165 -30.27 -24.04 22.29
N LEU A 166 -30.51 -22.74 22.20
CA LEU A 166 -29.85 -21.87 21.21
C LEU A 166 -28.33 -21.81 21.40
N ARG A 167 -27.83 -21.91 22.65
CA ARG A 167 -26.39 -22.04 22.92
C ARG A 167 -25.77 -23.26 22.24
N GLY A 168 -26.49 -24.37 22.14
CA GLY A 168 -26.00 -25.55 21.40
C GLY A 168 -25.80 -25.28 19.91
N PHE A 169 -26.68 -24.46 19.31
CA PHE A 169 -26.53 -24.00 17.93
C PHE A 169 -25.35 -23.01 17.79
N ASP A 170 -25.18 -22.08 18.74
CA ASP A 170 -24.05 -21.13 18.75
C ASP A 170 -22.70 -21.84 18.78
N VAL A 171 -22.57 -22.92 19.56
CA VAL A 171 -21.34 -23.72 19.68
C VAL A 171 -20.98 -24.34 18.33
N LEU A 172 -21.95 -24.93 17.64
CA LEU A 172 -21.75 -25.50 16.30
C LEU A 172 -21.39 -24.44 15.26
N GLU A 173 -22.10 -23.31 15.26
CA GLU A 173 -21.96 -22.26 14.25
C GLU A 173 -20.65 -21.49 14.37
N SER A 174 -20.30 -21.07 15.58
CA SER A 174 -19.27 -20.04 15.81
C SER A 174 -18.00 -20.56 16.48
N ARG A 175 -18.09 -21.61 17.29
CA ARG A 175 -16.97 -22.05 18.14
C ARG A 175 -16.22 -23.25 17.58
N TRP A 176 -16.91 -24.13 16.83
CA TRP A 176 -16.32 -25.34 16.26
C TRP A 176 -16.52 -25.51 14.73
N PRO A 177 -16.39 -24.45 13.90
CA PRO A 177 -16.65 -24.53 12.46
C PRO A 177 -15.64 -25.42 11.70
N ALA A 178 -14.40 -25.50 12.16
CA ALA A 178 -13.35 -26.33 11.53
C ALA A 178 -13.65 -27.82 11.64
N VAL A 179 -14.17 -28.28 12.78
CA VAL A 179 -14.56 -29.68 13.02
C VAL A 179 -15.72 -30.08 12.11
N LEU A 180 -16.65 -29.15 11.85
CA LEU A 180 -17.74 -29.37 10.90
C LEU A 180 -17.23 -29.35 9.44
N GLY A 181 -16.29 -28.47 9.11
CA GLY A 181 -15.72 -28.32 7.77
C GLY A 181 -14.82 -29.49 7.34
N GLU A 182 -13.91 -29.94 8.21
CA GLU A 182 -13.01 -31.07 7.95
C GLU A 182 -13.76 -32.40 7.79
N MET A 183 -14.93 -32.54 8.42
CA MET A 183 -15.74 -33.76 8.38
C MET A 183 -16.85 -33.75 7.32
N ALA A 184 -17.14 -32.60 6.72
CA ALA A 184 -18.10 -32.47 5.62
C ALA A 184 -17.58 -33.08 4.30
N ILE A 185 -16.27 -33.35 4.20
CA ILE A 185 -15.62 -33.95 3.04
C ILE A 185 -14.96 -35.25 3.48
N ASN A 186 -15.31 -36.37 2.87
CA ASN A 186 -14.63 -37.63 3.15
C ASN A 186 -13.20 -37.57 2.58
N THR A 187 -12.18 -37.51 3.44
CA THR A 187 -10.77 -37.30 3.07
C THR A 187 -10.17 -38.40 2.18
N SER A 188 -10.85 -39.54 2.03
CA SER A 188 -10.44 -40.64 1.14
C SER A 188 -11.17 -40.68 -0.21
N SER A 189 -12.34 -40.03 -0.35
CA SER A 189 -13.18 -40.13 -1.57
C SER A 189 -13.65 -38.79 -2.13
N GLY A 190 -13.41 -37.67 -1.45
CA GLY A 190 -13.77 -36.32 -1.91
C GLY A 190 -15.26 -36.03 -1.97
N GLN A 191 -16.14 -36.95 -1.52
CA GLN A 191 -17.58 -36.76 -1.54
C GLN A 191 -18.11 -36.08 -0.27
N PRO A 192 -19.18 -35.26 -0.37
CA PRO A 192 -19.84 -34.66 0.79
C PRO A 192 -20.49 -35.74 1.65
N THR A 193 -20.21 -35.74 2.95
CA THR A 193 -20.69 -36.76 3.91
C THR A 193 -22.16 -36.61 4.33
N GLY A 194 -22.90 -35.65 3.74
CA GLY A 194 -24.33 -35.42 4.04
C GLY A 194 -24.60 -34.67 5.35
N LEU A 195 -23.55 -34.16 6.01
CA LEU A 195 -23.63 -33.33 7.22
C LEU A 195 -24.04 -31.88 6.89
N LEU A 196 -24.73 -31.23 7.83
CA LEU A 196 -25.18 -29.83 7.70
C LEU A 196 -23.98 -28.87 7.72
N SER A 197 -23.96 -27.92 6.78
CA SER A 197 -23.03 -26.80 6.77
C SER A 197 -23.35 -25.78 7.87
N THR A 198 -22.38 -24.94 8.24
CA THR A 198 -22.58 -23.85 9.22
C THR A 198 -23.70 -22.88 8.80
N LYS A 199 -23.89 -22.65 7.49
CA LYS A 199 -24.99 -21.84 6.96
C LYS A 199 -26.36 -22.51 7.15
N GLU A 200 -26.45 -23.82 7.00
CA GLU A 200 -27.69 -24.57 7.23
C GLU A 200 -28.04 -24.65 8.72
N ILE A 201 -27.04 -24.78 9.59
CA ILE A 201 -27.21 -24.75 11.05
C ILE A 201 -27.70 -23.35 11.50
N ALA A 202 -27.15 -22.27 10.95
CA ALA A 202 -27.62 -20.91 11.21
C ALA A 202 -29.07 -20.70 10.77
N LYS A 203 -29.44 -21.21 9.59
CA LYS A 203 -30.82 -21.15 9.10
C LYS A 203 -31.79 -21.95 9.98
N LEU A 204 -31.39 -23.13 10.45
CA LEU A 204 -32.17 -23.94 11.38
C LEU A 204 -32.35 -23.25 12.74
N LYS A 205 -31.31 -22.57 13.23
CA LYS A 205 -31.37 -21.75 14.44
C LYS A 205 -32.37 -20.60 14.28
N GLU A 206 -32.36 -19.87 13.17
CA GLU A 206 -33.34 -18.81 12.89
C GLU A 206 -34.77 -19.35 12.79
N MET A 207 -34.95 -20.54 12.19
CA MET A 207 -36.24 -21.23 12.17
C MET A 207 -36.73 -21.57 13.57
N VAL A 208 -35.84 -22.06 14.44
CA VAL A 208 -36.15 -22.38 15.84
C VAL A 208 -36.54 -21.12 16.62
N VAL A 209 -35.81 -20.02 16.41
CA VAL A 209 -36.12 -18.72 17.03
C VAL A 209 -37.47 -18.17 16.59
N SER A 210 -37.85 -18.38 15.32
CA SER A 210 -39.15 -17.95 14.78
C SER A 210 -40.32 -18.90 15.09
N GLY A 211 -40.09 -19.94 15.91
CA GLY A 211 -41.12 -20.91 16.30
C GLY A 211 -41.43 -21.95 15.23
N GLY A 212 -40.59 -22.07 14.20
CA GLY A 212 -40.71 -23.07 13.13
C GLY A 212 -40.32 -24.48 13.60
N ALA A 213 -40.94 -25.48 12.98
CA ALA A 213 -40.62 -26.89 13.23
C ALA A 213 -39.35 -27.32 12.46
N ILE A 214 -38.52 -28.13 13.10
CA ILE A 214 -37.35 -28.77 12.47
C ILE A 214 -37.83 -30.07 11.78
N SER A 215 -37.50 -30.26 10.51
CA SER A 215 -37.83 -31.50 9.78
C SER A 215 -37.10 -32.70 10.38
N ASP A 216 -37.69 -33.90 10.27
CA ASP A 216 -37.11 -35.13 10.82
C ASP A 216 -35.73 -35.44 10.22
N GLU A 217 -35.52 -35.18 8.93
CA GLU A 217 -34.23 -35.33 8.25
C GLU A 217 -33.18 -34.33 8.79
N ALA A 218 -33.55 -33.07 9.00
CA ALA A 218 -32.64 -32.06 9.55
C ALA A 218 -32.30 -32.37 11.01
N ARG A 219 -33.26 -32.88 11.78
CA ARG A 219 -33.08 -33.31 13.18
C ARG A 219 -32.06 -34.45 13.27
N GLU A 220 -32.14 -35.44 12.39
CA GLU A 220 -31.20 -36.58 12.37
C GLU A 220 -29.77 -36.12 12.05
N LYS A 221 -29.61 -35.30 11.00
CA LYS A 221 -28.30 -34.72 10.63
C LYS A 221 -27.72 -33.85 11.73
N LEU A 222 -28.56 -33.09 12.44
CA LEU A 222 -28.13 -32.24 13.55
C LEU A 222 -27.68 -33.08 14.77
N VAL A 223 -28.38 -34.18 15.07
CA VAL A 223 -28.00 -35.11 16.13
C VAL A 223 -26.67 -35.80 15.85
N ASP A 224 -26.40 -36.19 14.61
CA ASP A 224 -25.11 -36.76 14.19
C ASP A 224 -23.98 -35.73 14.31
N ALA A 225 -24.20 -34.51 13.80
CA ALA A 225 -23.24 -33.40 13.93
C ALA A 225 -22.89 -33.09 15.40
N LEU A 226 -23.90 -33.00 16.27
CA LEU A 226 -23.72 -32.79 17.72
C LEU A 226 -22.97 -33.95 18.37
N GLY A 227 -23.26 -35.20 17.99
CA GLY A 227 -22.56 -36.37 18.52
C GLY A 227 -21.06 -36.36 18.21
N ARG A 228 -20.70 -35.95 16.99
CA ARG A 228 -19.29 -35.85 16.57
C ARG A 228 -18.55 -34.71 17.27
N VAL A 229 -19.16 -33.54 17.37
CA VAL A 229 -18.60 -32.40 18.11
C VAL A 229 -18.43 -32.75 19.59
N SER A 230 -19.44 -33.36 20.20
CA SER A 230 -19.38 -33.87 21.59
C SER A 230 -18.20 -34.82 21.78
N SER A 231 -17.99 -35.77 20.88
CA SER A 231 -16.86 -36.71 20.98
C SER A 231 -15.50 -36.01 20.85
N GLN A 232 -15.38 -34.98 20.01
CA GLN A 232 -14.13 -34.20 19.89
C GLN A 232 -13.86 -33.36 21.13
N ILE A 233 -14.90 -32.72 21.69
CA ILE A 233 -14.78 -31.95 22.93
C ILE A 233 -14.37 -32.88 24.09
N GLU A 234 -15.00 -34.05 24.22
CA GLU A 234 -14.63 -35.05 25.25
C GLU A 234 -13.18 -35.52 25.11
N LYS A 235 -12.74 -35.85 23.88
CA LYS A 235 -11.34 -36.19 23.61
C LYS A 235 -10.40 -35.04 23.97
N GLY A 236 -10.75 -33.81 23.59
CA GLY A 236 -9.99 -32.61 23.92
C GLY A 236 -9.84 -32.41 25.43
N ILE A 237 -10.95 -32.48 26.17
CA ILE A 237 -10.97 -32.37 27.65
C ILE A 237 -10.13 -33.49 28.28
N ALA A 238 -10.25 -34.73 27.81
CA ALA A 238 -9.49 -35.87 28.33
C ALA A 238 -7.99 -35.73 28.08
N THR A 239 -7.58 -35.30 26.87
CA THR A 239 -6.18 -35.02 26.54
C THR A 239 -5.65 -33.86 27.40
N PHE A 240 -6.42 -32.79 27.53
CA PHE A 240 -6.09 -31.65 28.37
C PHE A 240 -5.86 -32.06 29.85
N HIS A 241 -6.74 -32.89 30.40
CA HIS A 241 -6.56 -33.41 31.76
C HIS A 241 -5.31 -34.27 31.91
N ARG A 242 -4.98 -35.08 30.90
CA ARG A 242 -3.80 -35.95 30.90
C ARG A 242 -2.49 -35.15 30.81
N GLU A 243 -2.45 -34.14 29.96
CA GLU A 243 -1.22 -33.38 29.66
C GLU A 243 -1.03 -32.18 30.60
N HIS A 244 -2.12 -31.53 31.01
CA HIS A 244 -2.08 -30.26 31.75
C HIS A 244 -2.78 -30.29 33.12
N GLY A 245 -3.27 -31.46 33.55
CA GLY A 245 -3.83 -31.64 34.90
C GLY A 245 -2.85 -31.25 36.01
N ASN A 246 -1.55 -31.52 35.80
CA ASN A 246 -0.50 -31.08 36.72
C ASN A 246 -0.22 -29.57 36.64
N LEU A 247 -0.33 -28.93 35.46
CA LEU A 247 -0.05 -27.50 35.27
C LEU A 247 -1.10 -26.61 35.93
N THR A 248 -2.37 -27.02 35.87
CA THR A 248 -3.46 -26.33 36.59
C THR A 248 -3.31 -26.46 38.11
N GLY A 249 -2.78 -27.57 38.61
CA GLY A 249 -2.38 -27.75 40.02
C GLY A 249 -1.10 -26.97 40.39
N LEU A 250 -0.11 -26.93 39.50
CA LEU A 250 1.14 -26.17 39.68
C LEU A 250 0.89 -24.67 39.75
N ALA A 251 -0.11 -24.15 39.06
CA ALA A 251 -0.48 -22.74 39.16
C ALA A 251 -1.05 -22.36 40.53
N SER A 252 -1.91 -23.22 41.09
CA SER A 252 -2.36 -23.08 42.47
C SER A 252 -1.19 -23.19 43.46
N VAL A 253 -0.17 -24.00 43.17
CA VAL A 253 1.03 -24.13 44.02
C VAL A 253 1.99 -22.94 43.86
N ALA A 254 2.22 -22.44 42.65
CA ALA A 254 3.04 -21.27 42.35
C ALA A 254 2.45 -19.96 42.91
N LEU A 255 1.12 -19.91 43.10
CA LEU A 255 0.43 -18.84 43.81
C LEU A 255 0.58 -18.93 45.34
N LEU A 256 0.80 -20.12 45.89
CA LEU A 256 0.74 -20.39 47.34
C LEU A 256 2.12 -20.51 48.02
N GLU A 257 3.19 -20.86 47.30
CA GLU A 257 4.55 -21.02 47.86
C GLU A 257 5.54 -19.99 47.32
N PRO A 258 5.85 -18.91 48.07
CA PRO A 258 6.93 -17.99 47.69
C PRO A 258 8.28 -18.74 47.67
N GLY A 259 8.98 -18.69 46.53
CA GLY A 259 10.34 -19.25 46.35
C GLY A 259 10.48 -20.48 45.44
N ARG A 260 9.36 -21.03 44.92
CA ARG A 260 9.41 -22.19 43.99
C ARG A 260 9.67 -21.79 42.54
N VAL A 261 9.29 -20.58 42.18
CA VAL A 261 9.65 -19.94 40.90
C VAL A 261 10.67 -18.86 41.25
N ASP A 262 11.87 -19.00 40.71
CA ASP A 262 12.87 -17.94 40.80
C ASP A 262 12.40 -16.75 39.97
N ASP A 263 12.10 -15.64 40.66
CA ASP A 263 11.61 -14.38 40.08
C ASP A 263 12.66 -13.28 40.21
N SER A 264 13.91 -13.66 40.55
CA SER A 264 15.03 -12.72 40.66
C SER A 264 15.55 -12.26 39.30
N GLU A 265 15.36 -13.07 38.25
CA GLU A 265 15.72 -12.78 36.87
C GLU A 265 14.47 -12.78 35.96
N LEU A 266 14.34 -11.73 35.16
CA LEU A 266 13.27 -11.63 34.15
C LEU A 266 13.60 -12.54 32.96
N MET A 267 12.59 -13.24 32.44
CA MET A 267 12.76 -14.03 31.22
C MET A 267 12.66 -13.15 29.98
N HIS A 268 13.61 -13.32 29.07
CA HIS A 268 13.60 -12.74 27.73
C HIS A 268 12.64 -13.52 26.83
N VAL A 269 11.52 -12.92 26.46
CA VAL A 269 10.51 -13.50 25.58
C VAL A 269 10.44 -12.72 24.27
N PHE A 270 10.69 -13.40 23.16
CA PHE A 270 10.55 -12.84 21.82
C PHE A 270 9.13 -13.04 21.30
N LEU A 271 8.40 -11.93 21.13
CA LEU A 271 7.12 -11.94 20.45
C LEU A 271 7.35 -11.64 18.96
N TRP A 272 6.91 -12.57 18.10
CA TRP A 272 7.00 -12.41 16.65
C TRP A 272 5.66 -11.93 16.11
N ARG A 273 5.64 -10.75 15.50
CA ARG A 273 4.44 -10.19 14.86
C ARG A 273 4.65 -10.06 13.35
N PRO A 274 3.67 -10.39 12.49
CA PRO A 274 3.76 -10.11 11.06
C PRO A 274 4.03 -8.62 10.81
N ALA A 275 5.04 -8.30 10.00
CA ALA A 275 5.46 -6.91 9.79
C ALA A 275 4.32 -6.02 9.26
N LYS A 276 3.43 -6.56 8.41
CA LYS A 276 2.27 -5.83 7.85
C LYS A 276 1.23 -5.37 8.88
N GLU A 277 1.21 -6.02 10.04
CA GLU A 277 0.29 -5.71 11.15
C GLU A 277 0.91 -4.76 12.16
N ASP A 278 2.22 -4.50 12.05
CA ASP A 278 2.92 -3.64 12.98
C ASP A 278 2.56 -2.15 12.76
N PRO A 279 2.22 -1.40 13.82
CA PRO A 279 1.92 0.02 13.71
C PRO A 279 3.09 0.87 13.18
N ARG A 280 4.34 0.41 13.31
CA ARG A 280 5.54 1.13 12.86
C ARG A 280 5.70 1.13 11.35
N VAL A 281 5.17 0.12 10.65
CA VAL A 281 5.24 0.08 9.18
C VAL A 281 4.18 0.93 8.49
N ARG A 282 3.33 1.62 9.28
CA ARG A 282 2.25 2.48 8.78
C ARG A 282 2.54 3.92 9.13
N ALA A 283 2.27 4.81 8.17
CA ALA A 283 2.35 6.24 8.41
C ALA A 283 1.29 6.68 9.43
N ARG A 284 1.67 7.58 10.33
CA ARG A 284 0.74 8.15 11.33
C ARG A 284 0.25 9.51 10.88
N SER A 285 -1.02 9.78 11.18
CA SER A 285 -1.60 11.12 11.12
C SER A 285 -1.70 11.66 12.54
N LEU A 286 -1.29 12.91 12.73
CA LEU A 286 -1.27 13.56 14.05
C LEU A 286 -2.49 14.46 14.25
N SER A 287 -3.17 14.85 13.17
CA SER A 287 -4.30 15.79 13.21
C SER A 287 -5.46 15.33 12.32
N ALA A 288 -6.69 15.49 12.79
CA ALA A 288 -7.89 15.07 12.05
C ALA A 288 -8.04 15.74 10.67
N HIS A 289 -7.59 16.98 10.51
CA HIS A 289 -7.67 17.71 9.23
C HIS A 289 -6.67 17.22 8.19
N GLU A 290 -5.60 16.52 8.59
CA GLU A 290 -4.58 16.01 7.66
C GLU A 290 -5.20 15.00 6.69
N ALA A 291 -6.03 14.08 7.18
CA ALA A 291 -6.70 13.08 6.35
C ALA A 291 -7.52 13.70 5.22
N PHE A 292 -8.27 14.77 5.53
CA PHE A 292 -9.02 15.51 4.52
C PHE A 292 -8.09 16.20 3.51
N ALA A 293 -7.06 16.91 3.98
CA ALA A 293 -6.08 17.55 3.10
C ALA A 293 -5.36 16.53 2.21
N ILE A 294 -5.10 15.33 2.73
CA ILE A 294 -4.47 14.24 2.01
C ILE A 294 -5.34 13.78 0.85
N TYR A 295 -6.60 13.49 1.15
CA TYR A 295 -7.57 13.09 0.15
C TYR A 295 -7.74 14.17 -0.93
N MET A 296 -7.84 15.45 -0.55
CA MET A 296 -7.95 16.56 -1.49
C MET A 296 -6.73 16.65 -2.39
N LYS A 297 -5.51 16.70 -1.83
CA LYS A 297 -4.29 16.82 -2.63
C LYS A 297 -4.04 15.61 -3.55
N ALA A 298 -4.32 14.39 -3.08
CA ALA A 298 -4.23 13.18 -3.90
C ALA A 298 -5.22 13.23 -5.08
N SER A 299 -6.45 13.68 -4.82
CA SER A 299 -7.47 13.90 -5.85
C SER A 299 -7.04 14.95 -6.87
N PHE A 300 -6.44 16.05 -6.42
CA PHE A 300 -5.89 17.08 -7.31
C PHE A 300 -4.78 16.53 -8.22
N LEU A 301 -3.85 15.75 -7.67
CA LEU A 301 -2.77 15.15 -8.47
C LEU A 301 -3.33 14.19 -9.52
N PHE A 302 -4.20 13.28 -9.10
CA PHE A 302 -4.81 12.33 -10.04
C PHE A 302 -5.60 13.06 -11.12
N GLY A 303 -6.35 14.10 -10.73
CA GLY A 303 -7.05 14.97 -11.67
C GLY A 303 -6.11 15.67 -12.65
N ALA A 304 -4.94 16.13 -12.19
CA ALA A 304 -3.91 16.72 -13.05
C ALA A 304 -3.33 15.71 -14.05
N ILE A 305 -3.10 14.46 -13.62
CA ILE A 305 -2.61 13.39 -14.50
C ILE A 305 -3.65 13.02 -15.55
N ILE A 306 -4.91 12.83 -15.15
CA ILE A 306 -6.00 12.48 -16.07
C ILE A 306 -6.34 13.61 -17.04
N SER A 307 -6.25 14.87 -16.60
CA SER A 307 -6.46 16.03 -17.47
C SER A 307 -5.23 16.39 -18.31
N SER A 308 -4.07 15.76 -18.07
CA SER A 308 -2.84 16.06 -18.80
C SER A 308 -2.97 16.01 -20.33
N PRO A 309 -3.70 15.07 -20.98
CA PRO A 309 -3.85 15.08 -22.43
C PRO A 309 -4.50 16.38 -22.95
N TRP A 310 -5.51 16.87 -22.23
CA TRP A 310 -6.19 18.12 -22.57
C TRP A 310 -5.31 19.34 -22.29
N VAL A 311 -4.63 19.37 -21.14
CA VAL A 311 -3.74 20.47 -20.76
C VAL A 311 -2.59 20.59 -21.78
N PHE A 312 -1.95 19.49 -22.14
CA PHE A 312 -0.89 19.47 -23.16
C PHE A 312 -1.42 19.91 -24.52
N TYR A 313 -2.63 19.49 -24.92
CA TYR A 313 -3.25 19.96 -26.15
C TYR A 313 -3.40 21.49 -26.16
N GLN A 314 -3.84 22.11 -25.06
CA GLN A 314 -3.98 23.57 -24.98
C GLN A 314 -2.63 24.29 -24.96
N ILE A 315 -1.64 23.78 -24.21
CA ILE A 315 -0.28 24.33 -24.19
C ILE A 315 0.31 24.34 -25.60
N TRP A 316 0.23 23.21 -26.30
CA TRP A 316 0.76 23.08 -27.64
C TRP A 316 -0.04 23.90 -28.67
N SER A 317 -1.36 24.00 -28.53
CA SER A 317 -2.19 24.86 -29.38
C SER A 317 -1.80 26.33 -29.26
N PHE A 318 -1.53 26.80 -28.03
CA PHE A 318 -1.02 28.14 -27.78
C PHE A 318 0.36 28.36 -28.43
N VAL A 319 1.29 27.40 -28.27
CA VAL A 319 2.60 27.44 -28.93
C VAL A 319 2.42 27.50 -30.46
N ALA A 320 1.52 26.71 -31.04
CA ALA A 320 1.25 26.70 -32.47
C ALA A 320 0.72 28.04 -33.01
N ALA A 321 -0.01 28.81 -32.19
CA ALA A 321 -0.50 30.13 -32.58
C ALA A 321 0.63 31.16 -32.74
N GLY A 322 1.75 30.99 -32.02
CA GLY A 322 2.95 31.82 -32.15
C GLY A 322 3.89 31.39 -33.30
N LEU A 323 3.64 30.25 -33.95
CA LEU A 323 4.51 29.68 -34.98
C LEU A 323 4.03 29.98 -36.42
N TYR A 324 4.98 30.04 -37.36
CA TYR A 324 4.68 30.18 -38.79
C TYR A 324 3.83 29.01 -39.29
N ARG A 325 2.94 29.26 -40.27
CA ARG A 325 1.97 28.26 -40.80
C ARG A 325 2.60 26.91 -41.15
N HIS A 326 3.82 26.92 -41.69
CA HIS A 326 4.52 25.70 -42.09
C HIS A 326 5.16 24.94 -40.91
N GLU A 327 5.40 25.59 -39.78
CA GLU A 327 6.00 24.99 -38.58
C GLU A 327 4.95 24.40 -37.63
N ARG A 328 3.67 24.82 -37.73
CA ARG A 328 2.58 24.31 -36.89
C ARG A 328 2.40 22.80 -36.96
N ARG A 329 2.81 22.15 -38.06
CA ARG A 329 2.73 20.68 -38.21
C ARG A 329 3.57 19.96 -37.16
N PHE A 330 4.71 20.54 -36.75
CA PHE A 330 5.59 19.94 -35.75
C PHE A 330 4.90 19.81 -34.40
N VAL A 331 4.07 20.78 -34.03
CA VAL A 331 3.33 20.76 -32.76
C VAL A 331 2.44 19.51 -32.64
N TYR A 332 1.70 19.15 -33.69
CA TYR A 332 0.86 17.94 -33.68
C TYR A 332 1.67 16.64 -33.65
N ILE A 333 2.90 16.65 -34.16
CA ILE A 333 3.82 15.51 -34.08
C ILE A 333 4.38 15.40 -32.67
N PHE A 334 4.80 16.51 -32.05
CA PHE A 334 5.42 16.52 -30.73
C PHE A 334 4.43 16.27 -29.59
N LEU A 335 3.15 16.63 -29.74
CA LEU A 335 2.12 16.45 -28.72
C LEU A 335 2.04 15.02 -28.16
N PRO A 336 1.86 13.93 -28.95
CA PRO A 336 1.80 12.58 -28.40
C PRO A 336 3.09 12.16 -27.70
N PHE A 337 4.26 12.58 -28.21
CA PHE A 337 5.54 12.33 -27.54
C PHE A 337 5.63 13.07 -26.21
N SER A 338 5.18 14.32 -26.13
CA SER A 338 5.18 15.11 -24.90
C SER A 338 4.33 14.46 -23.81
N LEU A 339 3.13 13.99 -24.16
CA LEU A 339 2.26 13.29 -23.23
C LEU A 339 2.89 11.97 -22.77
N ALA A 340 3.46 11.19 -23.70
CA ALA A 340 4.14 9.95 -23.36
C ALA A 340 5.34 10.19 -22.44
N LEU A 341 6.18 11.20 -22.71
CA LEU A 341 7.34 11.55 -21.90
C LEU A 341 6.94 12.04 -20.50
N PHE A 342 5.86 12.82 -20.40
CA PHE A 342 5.32 13.30 -19.13
C PHE A 342 4.88 12.14 -18.24
N LEU A 343 4.06 11.24 -18.79
CA LEU A 343 3.57 10.07 -18.08
C LEU A 343 4.71 9.11 -17.74
N ALA A 344 5.67 8.91 -18.65
CA ALA A 344 6.85 8.08 -18.40
C ALA A 344 7.72 8.66 -17.28
N GLY A 345 7.94 9.98 -17.25
CA GLY A 345 8.69 10.65 -16.19
C GLY A 345 8.01 10.51 -14.83
N ALA A 346 6.70 10.78 -14.77
CA ALA A 346 5.93 10.62 -13.54
C ALA A 346 5.91 9.15 -13.06
N ALA A 347 5.76 8.19 -13.97
CA ALA A 347 5.80 6.77 -13.64
C ALA A 347 7.19 6.32 -13.17
N LEU A 348 8.26 6.79 -13.80
CA LEU A 348 9.63 6.47 -13.41
C LEU A 348 9.93 6.97 -11.99
N ALA A 349 9.52 8.19 -11.66
CA ALA A 349 9.63 8.70 -10.30
C ALA A 349 8.88 7.82 -9.30
N PHE A 350 7.64 7.46 -9.62
CA PHE A 350 6.79 6.68 -8.73
C PHE A 350 7.32 5.25 -8.48
N VAL A 351 7.80 4.58 -9.53
CA VAL A 351 8.19 3.16 -9.46
C VAL A 351 9.64 2.99 -9.01
N TYR A 352 10.56 3.84 -9.47
CA TYR A 352 12.00 3.60 -9.30
C TYR A 352 12.69 4.58 -8.37
N VAL A 353 12.17 5.80 -8.16
CA VAL A 353 12.88 6.85 -7.40
C VAL A 353 12.50 6.84 -5.91
N PHE A 354 11.23 6.62 -5.55
CA PHE A 354 10.82 6.69 -4.14
C PHE A 354 11.53 5.69 -3.24
N GLU A 355 11.64 4.43 -3.65
CA GLU A 355 12.17 3.36 -2.81
C GLU A 355 13.65 3.57 -2.46
N PRO A 356 14.55 3.93 -3.39
CA PRO A 356 15.92 4.32 -3.05
C PRO A 356 16.01 5.58 -2.17
N VAL A 357 15.21 6.62 -2.43
CA VAL A 357 15.19 7.84 -1.59
C VAL A 357 14.82 7.49 -0.15
N LEU A 358 13.72 6.76 0.04
CA LEU A 358 13.26 6.37 1.37
C LEU A 358 14.27 5.47 2.08
N THR A 359 14.84 4.50 1.36
CA THR A 359 15.86 3.61 1.92
C THR A 359 17.07 4.40 2.41
N PHE A 360 17.53 5.39 1.63
CA PHE A 360 18.62 6.28 2.05
C PHE A 360 18.24 7.08 3.29
N LEU A 361 17.08 7.74 3.30
CA LEU A 361 16.62 8.55 4.44
C LEU A 361 16.53 7.72 5.72
N PHE A 362 16.05 6.48 5.64
CA PHE A 362 15.91 5.61 6.80
C PHE A 362 17.28 5.12 7.30
N GLN A 363 18.18 4.74 6.40
CA GLN A 363 19.57 4.40 6.76
C GLN A 363 20.30 5.58 7.41
N PHE A 364 20.01 6.81 6.96
CA PHE A 364 20.60 8.01 7.55
C PHE A 364 20.06 8.28 8.97
N ASN A 365 18.77 8.03 9.22
CA ASN A 365 18.20 8.12 10.57
C ASN A 365 18.82 7.08 11.51
N ASP A 366 18.99 5.84 11.06
CA ASP A 366 19.67 4.78 11.83
C ASP A 366 21.09 5.19 12.19
N TRP A 367 21.83 5.76 11.23
CA TRP A 367 23.20 6.20 11.44
C TRP A 367 23.31 7.32 12.50
N LEU A 368 22.30 8.18 12.60
CA LEU A 368 22.19 9.20 13.64
C LEU A 368 21.61 8.68 14.96
N GLY A 369 21.12 7.44 15.01
CA GLY A 369 20.44 6.87 16.18
C GLY A 369 19.07 7.50 16.46
N ILE A 370 18.41 8.07 15.45
CA ILE A 370 17.10 8.72 15.58
C ILE A 370 16.01 7.72 15.22
N GLN A 371 15.01 7.58 16.10
CA GLN A 371 13.85 6.73 15.83
C GLN A 371 12.97 7.35 14.73
N LEU A 372 12.75 6.56 13.68
CA LEU A 372 11.94 6.97 12.53
C LEU A 372 10.44 6.87 12.85
N GLU A 373 9.73 8.01 12.77
CA GLU A 373 8.27 8.06 12.80
C GLU A 373 7.72 8.82 11.58
N PRO A 374 7.35 8.12 10.49
CA PRO A 374 6.95 8.77 9.26
C PRO A 374 5.57 9.41 9.38
N ARG A 375 5.51 10.74 9.21
CA ARG A 375 4.26 11.50 9.15
C ARG A 375 3.68 11.47 7.74
N ILE A 376 2.38 11.14 7.64
CA ILE A 376 1.71 10.99 6.34
C ILE A 376 1.68 12.28 5.50
N SER A 377 1.62 13.46 6.12
CA SER A 377 1.55 14.74 5.41
C SER A 377 2.86 15.14 4.73
N GLU A 378 4.01 14.79 5.34
CA GLU A 378 5.33 15.02 4.77
C GLU A 378 5.55 14.09 3.58
N TRP A 379 5.23 12.80 3.77
CA TRP A 379 5.22 11.82 2.69
C TRP A 379 4.34 12.29 1.54
N LEU A 380 3.15 12.78 1.83
CA LEU A 380 2.25 13.23 0.77
C LEU A 380 2.80 14.45 0.05
N SER A 381 3.36 15.44 0.76
CA SER A 381 3.91 16.62 0.08
C SER A 381 5.05 16.22 -0.87
N PHE A 382 5.87 15.26 -0.45
CA PHE A 382 6.93 14.69 -1.25
C PHE A 382 6.42 13.89 -2.47
N VAL A 383 5.49 12.95 -2.26
CA VAL A 383 4.97 12.07 -3.32
C VAL A 383 4.12 12.80 -4.35
N LEU A 384 3.62 13.99 -4.03
CA LEU A 384 2.88 14.84 -4.97
C LEU A 384 3.82 15.65 -5.88
N ILE A 385 4.85 16.26 -5.28
CA ILE A 385 5.75 17.18 -5.98
C ILE A 385 6.76 16.41 -6.85
N LEU A 386 7.31 15.30 -6.34
CA LEU A 386 8.39 14.59 -7.00
C LEU A 386 7.99 14.03 -8.39
N PRO A 387 6.89 13.28 -8.55
CA PRO A 387 6.52 12.72 -9.85
C PRO A 387 6.12 13.79 -10.85
N LEU A 388 5.50 14.88 -10.37
CA LEU A 388 5.18 16.03 -11.20
C LEU A 388 6.46 16.72 -11.70
N GLY A 389 7.45 16.90 -10.82
CA GLY A 389 8.77 17.44 -11.16
C GLY A 389 9.49 16.59 -12.20
N PHE A 390 9.48 15.26 -12.06
CA PHE A 390 10.01 14.35 -13.08
C PHE A 390 9.22 14.41 -14.39
N GLY A 391 7.89 14.42 -14.34
CA GLY A 391 7.06 14.53 -15.55
C GLY A 391 7.34 15.82 -16.35
N ILE A 392 7.51 16.94 -15.65
CA ILE A 392 7.91 18.23 -16.26
C ILE A 392 9.36 18.17 -16.74
N GLY A 393 10.28 17.64 -15.94
CA GLY A 393 11.70 17.51 -16.29
C GLY A 393 11.92 16.64 -17.53
N PHE A 394 11.10 15.60 -17.72
CA PHE A 394 11.11 14.75 -18.92
C PHE A 394 10.70 15.51 -20.19
N GLN A 395 10.08 16.70 -20.10
CA GLN A 395 9.82 17.54 -21.27
C GLN A 395 11.09 18.24 -21.79
N LEU A 396 12.13 18.33 -20.99
CA LEU A 396 13.34 19.08 -21.32
C LEU A 396 13.99 18.64 -22.66
N PRO A 397 14.22 17.34 -22.96
CA PRO A 397 14.74 16.92 -24.25
C PRO A 397 13.85 17.34 -25.43
N LEU A 398 12.52 17.28 -25.24
CA LEU A 398 11.56 17.60 -26.28
C LEU A 398 11.53 19.10 -26.57
N VAL A 399 11.57 19.92 -25.52
CA VAL A 399 11.64 21.38 -25.63
C VAL A 399 12.95 21.79 -26.30
N MET A 400 14.08 21.18 -25.93
CA MET A 400 15.38 21.47 -26.57
C MET A 400 15.36 21.18 -28.07
N LEU A 401 14.83 20.02 -28.47
CA LEU A 401 14.68 19.63 -29.87
C LEU A 401 13.73 20.56 -30.62
N PHE A 402 12.61 20.93 -30.00
CA PHE A 402 11.64 21.85 -30.59
C PHE A 402 12.27 23.23 -30.85
N LEU A 403 12.96 23.80 -29.86
CA LEU A 403 13.64 25.09 -29.96
C LEU A 403 14.77 25.11 -31.01
N GLU A 404 15.50 24.00 -31.13
CA GLU A 404 16.51 23.84 -32.19
C GLU A 404 15.85 23.76 -33.58
N ARG A 405 14.71 23.08 -33.68
CA ARG A 405 14.00 22.89 -34.96
C ARG A 405 13.51 24.21 -35.55
N ILE A 406 12.93 25.08 -34.71
CA ILE A 406 12.50 26.43 -35.11
C ILE A 406 13.71 27.38 -35.29
N GLY A 407 14.88 27.04 -34.72
CA GLY A 407 16.13 27.78 -34.92
C GLY A 407 16.37 28.91 -33.94
N ILE A 408 15.75 28.86 -32.76
CA ILE A 408 16.03 29.81 -31.67
C ILE A 408 17.40 29.51 -31.03
N PHE A 409 17.74 28.22 -30.91
CA PHE A 409 19.02 27.77 -30.37
C PHE A 409 19.67 26.74 -31.30
N THR A 410 21.00 26.66 -31.25
CA THR A 410 21.78 25.63 -31.95
C THR A 410 22.32 24.59 -30.98
N LEU A 411 22.73 23.42 -31.50
CA LEU A 411 23.42 22.40 -30.70
C LEU A 411 24.68 22.97 -30.00
N GLN A 412 25.37 23.91 -30.65
CA GLN A 412 26.55 24.56 -30.09
C GLN A 412 26.20 25.48 -28.91
N ASP A 413 25.04 26.13 -28.93
CA ASP A 413 24.57 26.96 -27.82
C ASP A 413 24.31 26.10 -26.57
N TYR A 414 23.61 24.97 -26.71
CA TYR A 414 23.41 24.02 -25.61
C TYR A 414 24.74 23.47 -25.08
N TRP A 415 25.67 23.16 -25.98
CA TRP A 415 27.00 22.73 -25.56
C TRP A 415 27.78 23.85 -24.87
N SER A 416 27.61 25.12 -25.22
CA SER A 416 28.32 26.21 -24.53
C SER A 416 27.81 26.41 -23.10
N GLN A 417 26.51 26.16 -22.85
CA GLN A 417 25.82 26.42 -21.59
C GLN A 417 25.59 25.19 -20.70
N TRP A 418 26.19 24.04 -21.01
CA TRP A 418 25.96 22.79 -20.26
C TRP A 418 26.25 22.92 -18.76
N ARG A 419 27.26 23.72 -18.38
CA ARG A 419 27.62 23.95 -16.97
C ARG A 419 26.51 24.69 -16.21
N ILE A 420 25.93 25.71 -16.84
CA ILE A 420 24.82 26.47 -16.26
C ILE A 420 23.60 25.56 -16.15
N ALA A 421 23.31 24.77 -17.19
CA ALA A 421 22.20 23.81 -17.16
C ALA A 421 22.33 22.81 -16.00
N VAL A 422 23.51 22.24 -15.77
CA VAL A 422 23.76 21.34 -14.63
C VAL A 422 23.50 22.04 -13.30
N VAL A 423 24.01 23.26 -13.11
CA VAL A 423 23.77 24.02 -11.86
C VAL A 423 22.28 24.28 -11.65
N VAL A 424 21.55 24.71 -12.70
CA VAL A 424 20.10 24.93 -12.63
C VAL A 424 19.36 23.64 -12.29
N ILE A 425 19.75 22.50 -12.87
CA ILE A 425 19.18 21.19 -12.55
C ILE A 425 19.41 20.84 -11.08
N PHE A 426 20.60 21.10 -10.53
CA PHE A 426 20.88 20.87 -9.11
C PHE A 426 20.09 21.79 -8.18
N ILE A 427 19.83 23.04 -8.58
CA ILE A 427 18.98 23.98 -7.83
C ILE A 427 17.52 23.50 -7.83
N ILE A 428 16.99 23.13 -9.00
CA ILE A 428 15.65 22.55 -9.12
C ILE A 428 15.58 21.27 -8.30
N ALA A 429 16.63 20.45 -8.33
CA ALA A 429 16.70 19.24 -7.54
C ALA A 429 16.57 19.54 -6.04
N ALA A 430 17.35 20.49 -5.53
CA ALA A 430 17.31 20.91 -4.13
C ALA A 430 15.96 21.49 -3.67
N ILE A 431 15.17 22.09 -4.57
CA ILE A 431 13.83 22.61 -4.24
C ILE A 431 12.81 21.48 -4.15
N LEU A 432 12.94 20.48 -5.01
CA LEU A 432 11.94 19.41 -5.19
C LEU A 432 12.21 18.18 -4.31
N THR A 433 13.46 17.94 -3.90
CA THR A 433 13.81 16.91 -2.91
C THR A 433 14.00 17.51 -1.52
N PRO A 434 13.94 16.69 -0.46
CA PRO A 434 14.41 17.12 0.85
C PRO A 434 15.87 17.63 0.79
N PRO A 435 16.31 18.44 1.76
CA PRO A 435 17.64 19.03 1.79
C PRO A 435 18.71 18.01 2.21
N ASP A 436 18.89 16.96 1.40
CA ASP A 436 19.91 15.93 1.58
C ASP A 436 20.67 15.65 0.27
N PRO A 437 22.02 15.55 0.29
CA PRO A 437 22.82 15.43 -0.94
C PRO A 437 22.52 14.19 -1.78
N SER A 438 22.17 13.06 -1.16
CA SER A 438 21.94 11.80 -1.88
C SER A 438 20.64 11.82 -2.66
N SER A 439 19.54 12.26 -2.06
CA SER A 439 18.25 12.40 -2.76
C SER A 439 18.32 13.49 -3.83
N GLN A 440 19.04 14.58 -3.55
CA GLN A 440 19.31 15.62 -4.54
C GLN A 440 20.07 15.04 -5.75
N LEU A 441 21.13 14.26 -5.54
CA LEU A 441 21.88 13.60 -6.61
C LEU A 441 21.03 12.59 -7.38
N LEU A 442 20.24 11.79 -6.67
CA LEU A 442 19.37 10.78 -7.27
C LEU A 442 18.32 11.39 -8.22
N MET A 443 17.93 12.65 -7.99
CA MET A 443 17.07 13.40 -8.92
C MET A 443 17.84 14.20 -9.96
N ALA A 444 18.93 14.87 -9.58
CA ALA A 444 19.72 15.69 -10.49
C ALA A 444 20.37 14.85 -11.60
N ILE A 445 20.85 13.64 -11.30
CA ILE A 445 21.51 12.76 -12.27
C ILE A 445 20.57 12.40 -13.44
N PRO A 446 19.34 11.88 -13.21
CA PRO A 446 18.37 11.66 -14.29
C PRO A 446 18.07 12.89 -15.14
N LEU A 447 17.92 14.07 -14.52
CA LEU A 447 17.65 15.31 -15.24
C LEU A 447 18.85 15.77 -16.08
N CYS A 448 20.07 15.62 -15.57
CA CYS A 448 21.30 15.86 -16.34
C CYS A 448 21.37 14.89 -17.54
N LEU A 449 21.08 13.61 -17.33
CA LEU A 449 21.03 12.62 -18.42
C LEU A 449 20.01 13.01 -19.49
N LEU A 450 18.85 13.54 -19.10
CA LEU A 450 17.85 14.07 -20.03
C LEU A 450 18.37 15.29 -20.79
N TYR A 451 19.10 16.20 -20.16
CA TYR A 451 19.73 17.33 -20.85
C TYR A 451 20.71 16.87 -21.93
N PHE A 452 21.63 15.97 -21.58
CA PHE A 452 22.57 15.40 -22.55
C PHE A 452 21.85 14.56 -23.62
N GLY A 453 20.78 13.86 -23.25
CA GLY A 453 19.91 13.13 -24.17
C GLY A 453 19.19 14.06 -25.15
N GLY A 454 18.73 15.24 -24.70
CA GLY A 454 18.17 16.28 -25.55
C GLY A 454 19.18 16.78 -26.58
N MET A 455 20.41 17.07 -26.16
CA MET A 455 21.49 17.43 -27.10
C MET A 455 21.77 16.31 -28.11
N ALA A 456 21.75 15.04 -27.67
CA ALA A 456 21.91 13.91 -28.56
C ALA A 456 20.77 13.81 -29.58
N LEU A 457 19.52 14.03 -29.17
CA LEU A 457 18.35 14.07 -30.06
C LEU A 457 18.48 15.16 -31.13
N CYS A 458 18.88 16.38 -30.74
CA CYS A 458 19.16 17.46 -31.68
C CYS A 458 20.20 17.05 -32.74
N LYS A 459 21.27 16.37 -32.31
CA LYS A 459 22.31 15.85 -33.22
C LYS A 459 21.78 14.78 -34.19
N PHE A 460 20.90 13.88 -33.74
CA PHE A 460 20.35 12.80 -34.56
C PHE A 460 19.24 13.26 -35.52
N PHE A 461 18.53 14.34 -35.17
CA PHE A 461 17.47 14.92 -35.99
C PHE A 461 17.84 16.34 -36.44
N PRO A 462 18.95 16.53 -37.17
CA PRO A 462 19.44 17.84 -37.53
C PRO A 462 18.44 18.57 -38.43
N ARG A 463 18.46 19.90 -38.34
CA ARG A 463 17.68 20.77 -39.22
C ARG A 463 18.04 20.52 -40.68
N ASN A 464 17.04 20.31 -41.54
CA ASN A 464 17.24 20.35 -42.99
C ASN A 464 17.47 21.81 -43.39
N ILE A 465 18.73 22.24 -43.39
CA ILE A 465 19.12 23.52 -43.95
C ILE A 465 19.11 23.34 -45.47
N SER A 466 18.02 23.71 -46.13
CA SER A 466 18.09 24.03 -47.56
C SER A 466 18.99 25.25 -47.69
N ALA A 467 20.22 25.03 -48.17
CA ALA A 467 21.18 26.10 -48.43
C ALA A 467 20.52 27.16 -49.34
N PRO A 468 20.66 28.46 -49.06
CA PRO A 468 20.24 29.49 -50.00
C PRO A 468 21.04 29.30 -51.29
N SER A 469 20.33 29.09 -52.40
CA SER A 469 20.92 29.09 -53.75
C SER A 469 21.63 30.43 -53.95
N ARG A 470 22.95 30.38 -54.09
CA ARG A 470 23.75 31.54 -54.52
C ARG A 470 23.42 31.93 -55.95
#